data_AF-A0A7W1K217-F1
#
_entry.id   AF-A0A7W1K217-F1
#
_cell.length_a   1.000
_cell.length_b   1.000
_cell.length_c   1.000
_cell.angle_alpha   90.00
_cell.angle_beta   90.00
_cell.angle_gamma   90.00
#
_symmetry.space_group_name_H-M   'P 1'
#
loop_
_entity.id
_entity.type
_entity.pdbx_description
1 polymer ?
#
loop_
_entity_poly.entity_id
_entity_poly.type
_entity_poly.pdbx_seq_one_letter_code
_entity_poly.pdbx_strand_id
1 'polypeptide(L)'
;MAQDLRVGVQLPEVERGVGWAEYAAMARAAEEVGFDSIWLGDHYLYREEGWEGGPWEAWTFLAGLAAITERVRLGPLVACLNFHNPGVLAKKVAAVDEISGGRFVFGLGAGWNRTEFDAFGIPYDHRASRFEESFEIVRRLLDGERVTHEGRFYQVHDAVLLPRPARRPRLMVGSTGDRVLAATLPHVDTWNTWFDWYGNTPEGFETKLREIDSACERAGRDPASIERSACVLVRVGDTKERPDQEGVIPLEGSPEDIGAGPPRHGRGGRRRADPRPRSHHGSIDPSAWRHRATAAHITRGRSRCGIRSRWSGADRGREGPR
;
A
#
# COMPACT_ATOMS: atom_id res chain seq x y z
N MET A 1 7.90 -16.57 17.82
CA MET A 1 7.77 -15.19 18.30
C MET A 1 6.98 -14.40 17.25
N ALA A 2 5.99 -13.62 17.67
CA ALA A 2 5.09 -12.89 16.76
C ALA A 2 5.87 -11.82 15.99
N GLN A 3 5.57 -11.67 14.70
CA GLN A 3 6.15 -10.65 13.82
C GLN A 3 5.49 -9.29 14.13
N ASP A 4 6.27 -8.20 14.13
CA ASP A 4 5.73 -6.86 14.32
C ASP A 4 4.85 -6.49 13.12
N LEU A 5 3.62 -6.10 13.43
CA LEU A 5 2.62 -5.62 12.49
C LEU A 5 3.00 -4.21 12.04
N ARG A 6 3.09 -3.98 10.73
CA ARG A 6 3.24 -2.62 10.18
C ARG A 6 1.89 -2.07 9.80
N VAL A 7 1.67 -0.78 10.05
CA VAL A 7 0.42 -0.09 9.73
C VAL A 7 0.71 1.13 8.86
N GLY A 8 0.08 1.19 7.71
CA GLY A 8 0.11 2.32 6.78
C GLY A 8 -1.25 2.97 6.61
N VAL A 9 -1.27 4.09 5.91
CA VAL A 9 -2.48 4.85 5.59
C VAL A 9 -2.57 5.12 4.09
N GLN A 10 -3.73 4.91 3.50
CA GLN A 10 -4.01 5.44 2.18
C GLN A 10 -4.50 6.89 2.32
N LEU A 11 -3.90 7.80 1.57
CA LEU A 11 -4.39 9.17 1.51
C LEU A 11 -5.64 9.25 0.62
N PRO A 12 -6.50 10.27 0.80
CA PRO A 12 -7.70 10.44 0.00
C PRO A 12 -7.40 10.38 -1.49
N GLU A 13 -8.36 9.89 -2.26
CA GLU A 13 -8.27 9.75 -3.71
C GLU A 13 -9.33 10.64 -4.37
N VAL A 14 -10.60 10.38 -4.07
CA VAL A 14 -11.77 11.04 -4.69
C VAL A 14 -12.90 11.31 -3.70
N GLU A 15 -12.73 10.93 -2.44
CA GLU A 15 -13.72 11.14 -1.38
C GLU A 15 -14.04 12.62 -1.16
N ARG A 16 -13.10 13.50 -1.53
CA ARG A 16 -13.20 14.96 -1.45
C ARG A 16 -12.09 15.61 -2.27
N GLY A 17 -12.26 16.89 -2.63
CA GLY A 17 -11.18 17.69 -3.19
C GLY A 17 -10.09 17.98 -2.15
N VAL A 18 -8.88 17.47 -2.39
CA VAL A 18 -7.72 17.66 -1.52
C VAL A 18 -6.60 18.30 -2.31
N GLY A 19 -6.09 19.46 -1.91
CA GLY A 19 -4.95 20.10 -2.58
C GLY A 19 -3.60 19.60 -2.07
N TRP A 20 -2.51 19.91 -2.79
CA TRP A 20 -1.15 19.52 -2.41
C TRP A 20 -0.78 19.88 -0.95
N ALA A 21 -1.11 21.11 -0.51
CA ALA A 21 -0.79 21.54 0.86
C ALA A 21 -1.39 20.61 1.93
N GLU A 22 -2.59 20.10 1.68
CA GLU A 22 -3.26 19.18 2.59
C GLU A 22 -2.68 17.76 2.49
N TYR A 23 -2.36 17.25 1.29
CA TYR A 23 -1.61 15.99 1.14
C TYR A 23 -0.28 16.03 1.90
N ALA A 24 0.47 17.14 1.77
CA ALA A 24 1.73 17.32 2.46
C ALA A 24 1.56 17.34 3.99
N ALA A 25 0.51 18.00 4.49
CA ALA A 25 0.19 18.00 5.91
C ALA A 25 -0.20 16.60 6.42
N MET A 26 -1.07 15.88 5.71
CA MET A 26 -1.47 14.51 6.07
C MET A 26 -0.28 13.56 6.06
N ALA A 27 0.61 13.66 5.07
CA ALA A 27 1.78 12.79 4.99
C ALA A 27 2.79 13.01 6.12
N ARG A 28 3.06 14.28 6.47
CA ARG A 28 3.90 14.62 7.63
C ARG A 28 3.27 14.18 8.93
N ALA A 29 1.96 14.39 9.09
CA ALA A 29 1.24 13.96 10.28
C ALA A 29 1.27 12.43 10.42
N ALA A 30 1.04 11.68 9.33
CA ALA A 30 1.13 10.23 9.31
C ALA A 30 2.52 9.74 9.72
N GLU A 31 3.57 10.39 9.21
CA GLU A 31 4.94 10.11 9.62
C GLU A 31 5.18 10.43 11.10
N GLU A 32 4.75 11.58 11.59
CA GLU A 32 4.93 12.02 12.98
C GLU A 32 4.30 11.05 13.99
N VAL A 33 3.09 10.57 13.70
CA VAL A 33 2.38 9.64 14.59
C VAL A 33 2.81 8.18 14.48
N GLY A 34 3.71 7.87 13.54
CA GLY A 34 4.34 6.55 13.49
C GLY A 34 3.73 5.54 12.52
N PHE A 35 2.97 5.98 11.51
CA PHE A 35 2.64 5.07 10.41
C PHE A 35 3.91 4.58 9.71
N ASP A 36 3.92 3.33 9.26
CA ASP A 36 5.01 2.71 8.53
C ASP A 36 5.01 3.05 7.03
N SER A 37 3.83 3.37 6.48
CA SER A 37 3.67 3.57 5.05
C SER A 37 2.51 4.48 4.65
N ILE A 38 2.63 5.10 3.48
CA ILE A 38 1.64 5.98 2.85
C ILE A 38 1.33 5.47 1.43
N TRP A 39 0.05 5.45 1.05
CA TRP A 39 -0.36 4.90 -0.23
C TRP A 39 -1.27 5.86 -1.01
N LEU A 40 -1.10 5.88 -2.33
CA LEU A 40 -2.00 6.51 -3.30
C LEU A 40 -2.48 5.45 -4.29
N GLY A 41 -3.69 5.54 -4.85
CA GLY A 41 -4.02 4.71 -6.01
C GLY A 41 -3.68 5.42 -7.31
N ASP A 42 -3.38 4.62 -8.34
CA ASP A 42 -3.00 5.10 -9.68
C ASP A 42 -4.25 5.05 -10.55
N HIS A 43 -5.11 6.03 -10.37
CA HIS A 43 -6.37 6.23 -11.09
C HIS A 43 -6.38 7.63 -11.73
N TYR A 44 -7.22 7.81 -12.74
CA TYR A 44 -7.39 9.09 -13.43
C TYR A 44 -8.78 9.68 -13.27
N LEU A 45 -9.82 8.85 -13.34
CA LEU A 45 -11.19 9.27 -13.10
C LEU A 45 -12.10 8.12 -12.71
N TYR A 46 -13.21 8.49 -12.09
CA TYR A 46 -14.36 7.65 -11.82
C TYR A 46 -15.60 8.36 -12.36
N ARG A 47 -16.54 7.57 -12.88
CA ARG A 47 -17.87 8.04 -13.24
C ARG A 47 -18.90 7.05 -12.74
N GLU A 48 -19.87 7.58 -12.04
CA GLU A 48 -21.07 6.89 -11.59
C GLU A 48 -22.29 7.72 -12.01
N GLU A 49 -23.49 7.19 -11.87
CA GLU A 49 -24.70 7.91 -12.26
C GLU A 49 -24.83 9.23 -11.48
N GLY A 50 -24.71 10.36 -12.19
CA GLY A 50 -24.82 11.69 -11.60
C GLY A 50 -23.57 12.19 -10.85
N TRP A 51 -22.44 11.46 -10.91
CA TRP A 51 -21.20 11.87 -10.26
C TRP A 51 -19.97 11.55 -11.11
N GLU A 52 -19.03 12.50 -11.17
CA GLU A 52 -17.68 12.27 -11.68
C GLU A 52 -16.66 12.93 -10.77
N GLY A 53 -15.49 12.31 -10.68
CA GLY A 53 -14.37 12.78 -9.89
C GLY A 53 -13.09 12.08 -10.32
N GLY A 54 -11.95 12.65 -9.99
CA GLY A 54 -10.65 12.07 -10.32
C GLY A 54 -9.60 12.50 -9.31
N PRO A 55 -8.64 11.62 -8.97
CA PRO A 55 -7.54 11.98 -8.11
C PRO A 55 -6.51 12.83 -8.88
N TRP A 56 -5.51 13.31 -8.17
CA TRP A 56 -4.30 13.82 -8.81
C TRP A 56 -3.49 12.69 -9.45
N GLU A 57 -2.65 13.04 -10.42
CA GLU A 57 -1.75 12.06 -11.05
C GLU A 57 -0.78 11.48 -10.01
N ALA A 58 -0.88 10.18 -9.79
CA ALA A 58 -0.28 9.51 -8.64
C ALA A 58 1.24 9.64 -8.60
N TRP A 59 1.93 9.54 -9.75
CA TRP A 59 3.39 9.50 -9.80
C TRP A 59 4.03 10.86 -9.45
N THR A 60 3.44 11.95 -9.93
CA THR A 60 3.88 13.30 -9.59
C THR A 60 3.64 13.62 -8.11
N PHE A 61 2.52 13.16 -7.54
CA PHE A 61 2.26 13.29 -6.11
C PHE A 61 3.18 12.41 -5.26
N LEU A 62 3.43 11.16 -5.68
CA LEU A 62 4.38 10.26 -5.02
C LEU A 62 5.79 10.85 -4.98
N ALA A 63 6.25 11.50 -6.07
CA ALA A 63 7.53 12.20 -6.09
C ALA A 63 7.59 13.36 -5.08
N GLY A 64 6.53 14.16 -5.01
CA GLY A 64 6.42 15.23 -4.00
C GLY A 64 6.43 14.67 -2.58
N LEU A 65 5.63 13.65 -2.30
CA LEU A 65 5.53 13.00 -0.99
C LEU A 65 6.85 12.38 -0.56
N ALA A 66 7.56 11.72 -1.49
CA ALA A 66 8.88 11.18 -1.27
C ALA A 66 9.87 12.27 -0.81
N ALA A 67 9.83 13.46 -1.42
CA ALA A 67 10.74 14.55 -1.12
C ALA A 67 10.51 15.22 0.25
N ILE A 68 9.30 15.13 0.82
CA ILE A 68 8.93 15.84 2.05
C ILE A 68 8.78 14.95 3.29
N THR A 69 8.99 13.64 3.13
CA THR A 69 8.96 12.64 4.19
C THR A 69 10.31 11.96 4.29
N GLU A 70 10.66 11.39 5.44
CA GLU A 70 12.02 10.88 5.69
C GLU A 70 12.07 9.39 6.06
N ARG A 71 11.00 8.84 6.61
CA ARG A 71 10.95 7.49 7.21
C ARG A 71 9.88 6.60 6.59
N VAL A 72 8.67 7.10 6.38
CA VAL A 72 7.54 6.30 5.89
C VAL A 72 7.86 5.69 4.54
N ARG A 73 7.49 4.44 4.34
CA ARG A 73 7.45 3.88 2.99
C ARG A 73 6.33 4.54 2.21
N LEU A 74 6.46 4.58 0.89
CA LEU A 74 5.39 5.09 0.06
C LEU A 74 5.31 4.37 -1.26
N GLY A 75 4.13 4.35 -1.86
CA GLY A 75 3.93 3.68 -3.13
C GLY A 75 2.52 3.81 -3.66
N PRO A 76 2.33 3.43 -4.92
CA PRO A 76 1.00 3.21 -5.43
C PRO A 76 0.42 1.91 -4.83
N LEU A 77 -0.88 1.90 -4.53
CA LEU A 77 -1.65 0.75 -4.05
C LEU A 77 -2.89 0.56 -4.94
N VAL A 78 -2.74 0.10 -6.18
CA VAL A 78 -1.49 -0.27 -6.88
C VAL A 78 -1.37 0.48 -8.20
N ALA A 79 -0.16 0.55 -8.77
CA ALA A 79 0.05 1.10 -10.10
C ALA A 79 -0.66 0.22 -11.14
N CYS A 80 -1.40 0.84 -12.05
CA CYS A 80 -1.92 0.12 -13.20
C CYS A 80 -0.84 0.10 -14.28
N LEU A 81 -0.17 -1.04 -14.46
CA LEU A 81 0.89 -1.15 -15.48
C LEU A 81 0.38 -0.85 -16.89
N ASN A 82 -0.88 -1.18 -17.16
CA ASN A 82 -1.51 -0.96 -18.47
C ASN A 82 -1.80 0.51 -18.78
N PHE A 83 -1.67 1.43 -17.82
CA PHE A 83 -1.77 2.87 -18.08
C PHE A 83 -0.52 3.48 -18.67
N HIS A 84 0.63 2.81 -18.52
CA HIS A 84 1.92 3.42 -18.79
C HIS A 84 2.65 2.66 -19.89
N ASN A 85 3.46 3.39 -20.65
CA ASN A 85 4.53 2.74 -21.39
C ASN A 85 5.49 2.07 -20.39
N PRO A 86 5.88 0.79 -20.55
CA PRO A 86 6.67 0.06 -19.56
C PRO A 86 8.07 0.65 -19.33
N GLY A 87 8.73 1.16 -20.38
CA GLY A 87 10.04 1.80 -20.23
C GLY A 87 9.94 3.12 -19.46
N VAL A 88 8.90 3.92 -19.74
CA VAL A 88 8.62 5.17 -19.02
C VAL A 88 8.22 4.90 -17.57
N LEU A 89 7.43 3.86 -17.32
CA LEU A 89 7.05 3.44 -15.98
C LEU A 89 8.28 3.04 -15.15
N ALA A 90 9.18 2.23 -15.71
CA ALA A 90 10.43 1.86 -15.05
C ALA A 90 11.29 3.09 -14.70
N LYS A 91 11.29 4.12 -15.57
CA LYS A 91 11.92 5.42 -15.29
C LYS A 91 11.24 6.20 -14.16
N LYS A 92 9.91 6.24 -14.11
CA LYS A 92 9.15 6.85 -13.01
C LYS A 92 9.48 6.16 -11.69
N VAL A 93 9.44 4.82 -11.66
CA VAL A 93 9.76 4.01 -10.49
C VAL A 93 11.16 4.31 -9.96
N ALA A 94 12.18 4.29 -10.83
CA ALA A 94 13.55 4.59 -10.45
C ALA A 94 13.72 6.02 -9.88
N ALA A 95 13.03 7.00 -10.47
CA ALA A 95 13.12 8.39 -10.01
C ALA A 95 12.48 8.57 -8.62
N VAL A 96 11.29 8.00 -8.39
CA VAL A 96 10.63 8.09 -7.08
C VAL A 96 11.41 7.31 -6.02
N ASP A 97 11.95 6.14 -6.35
CA ASP A 97 12.81 5.38 -5.43
C ASP A 97 14.04 6.19 -5.00
N GLU A 98 14.71 6.84 -5.95
CA GLU A 98 15.85 7.73 -5.69
C GLU A 98 15.45 8.91 -4.79
N ILE A 99 14.38 9.64 -5.11
CA ILE A 99 13.89 10.77 -4.30
C ILE A 99 13.55 10.30 -2.87
N SER A 100 12.97 9.10 -2.74
CA SER A 100 12.59 8.55 -1.45
C SER A 100 13.77 8.01 -0.63
N GLY A 101 14.98 7.94 -1.20
CA GLY A 101 16.13 7.30 -0.54
C GLY A 101 15.99 5.78 -0.40
N GLY A 102 15.21 5.13 -1.27
CA GLY A 102 14.94 3.69 -1.25
C GLY A 102 13.76 3.26 -0.36
N ARG A 103 12.86 4.19 -0.02
CA ARG A 103 11.62 3.91 0.75
C ARG A 103 10.44 3.54 -0.15
N PHE A 104 10.59 3.67 -1.47
CA PHE A 104 9.53 3.39 -2.41
C PHE A 104 9.18 1.89 -2.45
N VAL A 105 7.88 1.59 -2.46
CA VAL A 105 7.33 0.27 -2.71
C VAL A 105 6.53 0.33 -4.00
N PHE A 106 6.97 -0.40 -5.02
CA PHE A 106 6.27 -0.44 -6.29
C PHE A 106 5.13 -1.46 -6.23
N GLY A 107 3.96 -0.99 -5.80
CA GLY A 107 2.71 -1.74 -5.91
C GLY A 107 2.25 -1.83 -7.36
N LEU A 108 1.95 -3.03 -7.85
CA LEU A 108 1.63 -3.31 -9.25
C LEU A 108 0.36 -4.15 -9.43
N GLY A 109 -0.44 -3.78 -10.43
CA GLY A 109 -1.66 -4.47 -10.85
C GLY A 109 -2.03 -4.16 -12.30
N ALA A 110 -3.09 -4.83 -12.78
CA ALA A 110 -3.51 -4.75 -14.18
C ALA A 110 -4.52 -3.62 -14.47
N GLY A 111 -4.97 -2.89 -13.45
CA GLY A 111 -6.06 -1.87 -13.49
C GLY A 111 -7.43 -2.46 -13.79
N TRP A 112 -8.55 -1.88 -13.37
CA TRP A 112 -9.87 -2.55 -13.45
C TRP A 112 -11.00 -1.66 -13.99
N ASN A 113 -10.85 -0.34 -13.90
CA ASN A 113 -11.92 0.59 -14.19
C ASN A 113 -11.88 0.97 -15.66
N ARG A 114 -12.66 0.27 -16.50
CA ARG A 114 -12.70 0.51 -17.95
C ARG A 114 -12.99 1.97 -18.32
N THR A 115 -13.78 2.68 -17.51
CA THR A 115 -14.20 4.06 -17.79
C THR A 115 -13.02 4.99 -18.01
N GLU A 116 -11.98 4.91 -17.18
CA GLU A 116 -10.77 5.73 -17.32
C GLU A 116 -9.88 5.26 -18.48
N PHE A 117 -9.82 3.96 -18.76
CA PHE A 117 -9.13 3.46 -19.96
C PHE A 117 -9.72 4.09 -21.22
N ASP A 118 -11.05 3.98 -21.38
CA ASP A 118 -11.74 4.52 -22.55
C ASP A 118 -11.62 6.05 -22.60
N ALA A 119 -11.74 6.74 -21.47
CA ALA A 119 -11.67 8.20 -21.40
C ALA A 119 -10.28 8.79 -21.72
N PHE A 120 -9.21 8.06 -21.37
CA PHE A 120 -7.83 8.48 -21.64
C PHE A 120 -7.24 7.85 -22.92
N GLY A 121 -8.05 7.12 -23.70
CA GLY A 121 -7.62 6.49 -24.95
C GLY A 121 -6.63 5.34 -24.74
N ILE A 122 -6.70 4.67 -23.58
CA ILE A 122 -5.83 3.56 -23.22
C ILE A 122 -6.56 2.24 -23.53
N PRO A 123 -5.95 1.28 -24.22
CA PRO A 123 -6.62 0.03 -24.53
C PRO A 123 -6.95 -0.81 -23.28
N TYR A 124 -8.22 -1.17 -23.12
CA TYR A 124 -8.70 -2.07 -22.04
C TYR A 124 -8.69 -3.56 -22.43
N ASP A 125 -8.25 -3.88 -23.65
CA ASP A 125 -8.23 -5.24 -24.18
C ASP A 125 -7.03 -6.04 -23.64
N HIS A 126 -7.15 -7.37 -23.57
CA HIS A 126 -6.05 -8.28 -23.24
C HIS A 126 -5.29 -7.91 -21.95
N ARG A 127 -5.99 -7.32 -20.98
CA ARG A 127 -5.48 -6.71 -19.74
C ARG A 127 -4.40 -7.53 -19.01
N ALA A 128 -4.59 -8.85 -18.89
CA ALA A 128 -3.60 -9.75 -18.28
C ALA A 128 -2.35 -9.96 -19.15
N SER A 129 -2.52 -10.16 -20.46
CA SER A 129 -1.38 -10.35 -21.38
C SER A 129 -0.55 -9.06 -21.53
N ARG A 130 -1.21 -7.89 -21.60
CA ARG A 130 -0.51 -6.59 -21.58
C ARG A 130 0.26 -6.41 -20.28
N PHE A 131 -0.37 -6.73 -19.15
CA PHE A 131 0.29 -6.67 -17.85
C PHE A 131 1.53 -7.57 -17.79
N GLU A 132 1.45 -8.82 -18.27
CA GLU A 132 2.57 -9.77 -18.30
C GLU A 132 3.77 -9.22 -19.08
N GLU A 133 3.55 -8.72 -20.31
CA GLU A 133 4.61 -8.10 -21.12
C GLU A 133 5.20 -6.84 -20.44
N SER A 134 4.33 -5.97 -19.92
CA SER A 134 4.77 -4.77 -19.21
C SER A 134 5.58 -5.10 -17.96
N PHE A 135 5.14 -6.08 -17.17
CA PHE A 135 5.81 -6.50 -15.94
C PHE A 135 7.19 -7.07 -16.24
N GLU A 136 7.31 -7.90 -17.28
CA GLU A 136 8.59 -8.47 -17.71
C GLU A 136 9.60 -7.38 -18.07
N ILE A 137 9.19 -6.40 -18.90
CA ILE A 137 10.06 -5.28 -19.28
C ILE A 137 10.46 -4.46 -18.05
N VAL A 138 9.49 -4.05 -17.24
CA VAL A 138 9.73 -3.17 -16.09
C VAL A 138 10.64 -3.84 -15.06
N ARG A 139 10.35 -5.09 -14.70
CA ARG A 139 11.14 -5.84 -13.71
C ARG A 139 12.60 -5.98 -14.15
N ARG A 140 12.86 -6.38 -15.39
CA ARG A 140 14.23 -6.55 -15.91
C ARG A 140 14.99 -5.22 -15.94
N LEU A 141 14.33 -4.14 -16.35
CA LEU A 141 14.92 -2.80 -16.29
C LEU A 141 15.29 -2.39 -14.86
N LEU A 142 14.41 -2.66 -13.88
CA LEU A 142 14.67 -2.38 -12.47
C LEU A 142 15.73 -3.30 -11.85
N ASP A 143 15.91 -4.51 -12.39
CA ASP A 143 17.00 -5.43 -12.04
C ASP A 143 18.35 -4.98 -12.66
N GLY A 144 18.37 -3.86 -13.39
CA GLY A 144 19.58 -3.23 -13.94
C GLY A 144 19.98 -3.73 -15.33
N GLU A 145 19.14 -4.55 -15.95
CA GLU A 145 19.37 -5.10 -17.28
C GLU A 145 19.26 -4.05 -18.39
N ARG A 146 19.88 -4.38 -19.53
CA ARG A 146 19.62 -3.77 -20.83
C ARG A 146 18.63 -4.67 -21.58
N VAL A 147 17.47 -4.14 -21.94
CA VAL A 147 16.31 -4.92 -22.37
C VAL A 147 15.96 -4.59 -23.82
N THR A 148 16.00 -5.60 -24.67
CA THR A 148 15.23 -5.66 -25.92
C THR A 148 14.09 -6.66 -25.71
N HIS A 149 12.88 -6.25 -26.06
CA HIS A 149 11.67 -7.07 -25.95
C HIS A 149 10.78 -6.80 -27.17
N GLU A 150 10.40 -7.86 -27.87
CA GLU A 150 9.54 -7.83 -29.06
C GLU A 150 8.22 -8.53 -28.73
N GLY A 151 7.42 -7.88 -27.88
CA GLY A 151 6.12 -8.38 -27.45
C GLY A 151 5.02 -8.10 -28.48
N ARG A 152 3.82 -8.59 -28.22
CA ARG A 152 2.65 -8.28 -29.06
C ARG A 152 2.12 -6.88 -28.75
N PHE A 153 2.18 -6.46 -27.49
CA PHE A 153 1.61 -5.21 -27.01
C PHE A 153 2.66 -4.14 -26.75
N TYR A 154 3.86 -4.54 -26.33
CA TYR A 154 4.95 -3.62 -26.07
C TYR A 154 6.23 -4.07 -26.76
N GLN A 155 6.92 -3.10 -27.35
CA GLN A 155 8.25 -3.30 -27.91
C GLN A 155 9.20 -2.26 -27.32
N VAL A 156 10.35 -2.73 -26.85
CA VAL A 156 11.48 -1.86 -26.45
C VAL A 156 12.75 -2.41 -27.10
N HIS A 157 13.63 -1.52 -27.51
CA HIS A 157 14.88 -1.89 -28.17
C HIS A 157 16.03 -1.23 -27.43
N ASP A 158 16.97 -2.04 -26.94
CA ASP A 158 18.17 -1.58 -26.25
C ASP A 158 17.89 -0.64 -25.05
N ALA A 159 16.75 -0.85 -24.37
CA ALA A 159 16.33 -0.01 -23.26
C ALA A 159 17.18 -0.28 -22.01
N VAL A 160 17.61 0.78 -21.32
CA VAL A 160 18.36 0.68 -20.07
C VAL A 160 17.99 1.85 -19.17
N LEU A 161 17.92 1.62 -17.85
CA LEU A 161 17.71 2.71 -16.91
C LEU A 161 19.01 3.47 -16.65
N LEU A 162 19.02 4.75 -17.03
CA LEU A 162 20.07 5.71 -16.74
C LEU A 162 19.47 6.99 -16.11
N PRO A 163 20.01 7.53 -14.99
CA PRO A 163 21.06 6.94 -14.16
C PRO A 163 20.64 5.56 -13.63
N ARG A 164 21.63 4.70 -13.36
CA ARG A 164 21.35 3.35 -12.85
C ARG A 164 20.74 3.46 -11.45
N PRO A 165 19.59 2.82 -11.19
CA PRO A 165 19.05 2.76 -9.83
C PRO A 165 20.09 2.19 -8.88
N ALA A 166 20.26 2.82 -7.71
CA ALA A 166 21.20 2.33 -6.70
C ALA A 166 20.81 0.96 -6.13
N ARG A 167 19.51 0.63 -6.22
CA ARG A 167 18.91 -0.62 -5.75
C ARG A 167 17.67 -0.93 -6.58
N ARG A 168 17.23 -2.18 -6.49
CA ARG A 168 15.90 -2.59 -6.93
C ARG A 168 14.87 -2.20 -5.86
N PRO A 169 13.79 -1.48 -6.21
CA PRO A 169 12.70 -1.19 -5.27
C PRO A 169 11.99 -2.46 -4.82
N ARG A 170 11.28 -2.38 -3.69
CA ARG A 170 10.41 -3.49 -3.24
C ARG A 170 9.22 -3.60 -4.20
N LEU A 171 8.88 -4.81 -4.60
CA LEU A 171 7.73 -5.07 -5.46
C LEU A 171 6.57 -5.67 -4.67
N MET A 172 5.37 -5.16 -4.88
CA MET A 172 4.15 -5.67 -4.25
C MET A 172 3.07 -5.91 -5.30
N VAL A 173 2.53 -7.12 -5.41
CA VAL A 173 1.41 -7.38 -6.32
C VAL A 173 0.06 -7.22 -5.60
N GLY A 174 -0.85 -6.46 -6.19
CA GLY A 174 -2.25 -6.34 -5.76
C GLY A 174 -3.17 -7.04 -6.74
N SER A 175 -3.38 -8.35 -6.58
CA SER A 175 -4.20 -9.15 -7.51
C SER A 175 -4.69 -10.45 -6.87
N THR A 176 -5.82 -10.94 -7.36
CA THR A 176 -6.34 -12.30 -7.14
C THR A 176 -6.41 -13.11 -8.44
N GLY A 177 -6.05 -12.53 -9.58
CA GLY A 177 -6.12 -13.19 -10.89
C GLY A 177 -4.94 -14.13 -11.13
N ASP A 178 -5.21 -15.40 -11.44
CA ASP A 178 -4.21 -16.46 -11.60
C ASP A 178 -3.06 -16.11 -12.55
N ARG A 179 -3.36 -15.48 -13.69
CA ARG A 179 -2.35 -15.08 -14.68
C ARG A 179 -1.38 -14.04 -14.15
N VAL A 180 -1.92 -12.99 -13.51
CA VAL A 180 -1.11 -11.93 -12.88
C VAL A 180 -0.28 -12.50 -11.73
N LEU A 181 -0.86 -13.38 -10.91
CA LEU A 181 -0.16 -14.03 -9.81
C LEU A 181 0.96 -14.94 -10.33
N ALA A 182 0.70 -15.78 -11.33
CA ALA A 182 1.70 -16.66 -11.92
C ALA A 182 2.90 -15.87 -12.49
N ALA A 183 2.65 -14.74 -13.14
CA ALA A 183 3.70 -13.88 -13.66
C ALA A 183 4.52 -13.18 -12.57
N THR A 184 3.91 -12.81 -11.44
CA THR A 184 4.52 -11.91 -10.45
C THR A 184 5.09 -12.61 -9.23
N LEU A 185 4.44 -13.66 -8.73
CA LEU A 185 4.83 -14.35 -7.48
C LEU A 185 6.28 -14.85 -7.43
N PRO A 186 6.91 -15.30 -8.54
CA PRO A 186 8.33 -15.65 -8.52
C PRO A 186 9.25 -14.48 -8.16
N HIS A 187 8.78 -13.24 -8.36
CA HIS A 187 9.62 -12.04 -8.37
C HIS A 187 9.25 -10.96 -7.33
N VAL A 188 8.03 -10.97 -6.80
CA VAL A 188 7.57 -9.94 -5.85
C VAL A 188 7.98 -10.23 -4.42
N ASP A 189 8.06 -9.18 -3.61
CA ASP A 189 8.39 -9.25 -2.18
C ASP A 189 7.13 -9.37 -1.32
N THR A 190 6.00 -8.84 -1.81
CA THR A 190 4.75 -8.71 -1.06
C THR A 190 3.54 -9.01 -1.93
N TRP A 191 2.53 -9.63 -1.34
CA TRP A 191 1.18 -9.70 -1.92
C TRP A 191 0.21 -8.88 -1.06
N ASN A 192 -0.65 -8.10 -1.71
CA ASN A 192 -1.69 -7.29 -1.06
C ASN A 192 -3.09 -7.67 -1.56
N THR A 193 -4.08 -7.67 -0.65
CA THR A 193 -5.51 -7.73 -1.00
C THR A 193 -6.24 -6.43 -0.68
N TRP A 194 -7.23 -6.09 -1.52
CA TRP A 194 -8.18 -5.02 -1.23
C TRP A 194 -9.27 -5.51 -0.26
N PHE A 195 -9.86 -4.59 0.52
CA PHE A 195 -10.77 -4.94 1.62
C PHE A 195 -12.03 -5.67 1.14
N ASP A 196 -12.56 -5.29 -0.01
CA ASP A 196 -13.80 -5.84 -0.59
C ASP A 196 -13.61 -7.30 -1.05
N TRP A 197 -12.43 -7.66 -1.55
CA TRP A 197 -12.12 -9.00 -2.06
C TRP A 197 -12.19 -10.08 -0.97
N TYR A 198 -12.15 -9.67 0.29
CA TYR A 198 -12.28 -10.56 1.44
C TYR A 198 -13.37 -10.11 2.43
N GLY A 199 -14.23 -9.17 2.02
CA GLY A 199 -15.35 -8.67 2.84
C GLY A 199 -14.92 -7.92 4.11
N ASN A 200 -13.67 -7.47 4.19
CA ASN A 200 -13.08 -6.80 5.35
C ASN A 200 -13.16 -7.63 6.65
N THR A 201 -13.12 -8.97 6.55
CA THR A 201 -13.20 -9.90 7.70
C THR A 201 -11.93 -10.75 7.89
N PRO A 202 -11.58 -11.17 9.11
CA PRO A 202 -10.47 -12.09 9.35
C PRO A 202 -10.65 -13.42 8.61
N GLU A 203 -11.86 -13.97 8.58
CA GLU A 203 -12.18 -15.25 7.93
C GLU A 203 -12.03 -15.16 6.40
N GLY A 204 -12.47 -14.04 5.82
CA GLY A 204 -12.22 -13.75 4.41
C GLY A 204 -10.73 -13.63 4.12
N PHE A 205 -9.99 -12.92 4.97
CA PHE A 205 -8.55 -12.77 4.79
C PHE A 205 -7.81 -14.10 4.89
N GLU A 206 -8.15 -14.96 5.87
CA GLU A 206 -7.63 -16.33 5.97
C GLU A 206 -7.92 -17.18 4.73
N THR A 207 -9.07 -16.96 4.09
CA THR A 207 -9.40 -17.61 2.82
C THR A 207 -8.47 -17.14 1.70
N LYS A 208 -8.22 -15.82 1.59
CA LYS A 208 -7.25 -15.30 0.61
C LYS A 208 -5.82 -15.74 0.88
N LEU A 209 -5.41 -15.86 2.14
CA LEU A 209 -4.09 -16.39 2.48
C LEU A 209 -3.90 -17.80 1.91
N ARG A 210 -4.89 -18.69 2.08
CA ARG A 210 -4.87 -20.05 1.52
C ARG A 210 -4.81 -20.06 -0.02
N GLU A 211 -5.61 -19.21 -0.68
CA GLU A 211 -5.58 -19.09 -2.14
C GLU A 211 -4.18 -18.71 -2.65
N ILE A 212 -3.53 -17.76 -1.99
CA ILE A 212 -2.19 -17.29 -2.36
C ILE A 212 -1.11 -18.30 -2.00
N ASP A 213 -1.26 -19.05 -0.91
CA ASP A 213 -0.33 -20.14 -0.60
C ASP A 213 -0.32 -21.19 -1.73
N SER A 214 -1.50 -21.61 -2.19
CA SER A 214 -1.61 -22.49 -3.34
C SER A 214 -1.07 -21.86 -4.63
N ALA A 215 -1.22 -20.54 -4.83
CA ALA A 215 -0.65 -19.86 -5.99
C ALA A 215 0.89 -19.81 -5.95
N CYS A 216 1.46 -19.57 -4.77
CA CYS A 216 2.91 -19.63 -4.53
C CYS A 216 3.46 -21.03 -4.84
N GLU A 217 2.80 -22.08 -4.36
CA GLU A 217 3.18 -23.47 -4.64
C GLU A 217 3.19 -23.77 -6.15
N ARG A 218 2.13 -23.36 -6.88
CA ARG A 218 2.06 -23.50 -8.34
C ARG A 218 3.19 -22.74 -9.05
N ALA A 219 3.61 -21.60 -8.51
CA ALA A 219 4.70 -20.79 -9.03
C ALA A 219 6.10 -21.26 -8.58
N GLY A 220 6.21 -22.36 -7.82
CA GLY A 220 7.49 -22.86 -7.29
C GLY A 220 8.12 -21.94 -6.24
N ARG A 221 7.32 -21.11 -5.58
CA ARG A 221 7.74 -20.13 -4.58
C ARG A 221 7.34 -20.59 -3.18
N ASP A 222 8.25 -20.53 -2.22
CA ASP A 222 7.92 -20.74 -0.80
C ASP A 222 6.89 -19.70 -0.33
N PRO A 223 5.67 -20.10 0.06
CA PRO A 223 4.64 -19.16 0.51
C PRO A 223 5.07 -18.30 1.70
N ALA A 224 5.94 -18.83 2.58
CA ALA A 224 6.42 -18.09 3.73
C ALA A 224 7.37 -16.95 3.33
N SER A 225 7.98 -17.00 2.15
CA SER A 225 8.94 -16.01 1.65
C SER A 225 8.29 -14.70 1.16
N ILE A 226 6.96 -14.69 1.00
CA ILE A 226 6.19 -13.53 0.54
C ILE A 226 5.56 -12.82 1.74
N GLU A 227 5.85 -11.53 1.91
CA GLU A 227 5.20 -10.66 2.90
C GLU A 227 3.71 -10.51 2.54
N ARG A 228 2.84 -10.53 3.56
CA ARG A 228 1.38 -10.45 3.37
C ARG A 228 0.89 -9.09 3.81
N SER A 229 0.06 -8.50 2.97
CA SER A 229 -0.59 -7.23 3.21
C SER A 229 -2.09 -7.29 2.97
N ALA A 230 -2.84 -6.50 3.73
CA ALA A 230 -4.26 -6.25 3.49
C ALA A 230 -4.56 -4.75 3.62
N CYS A 231 -5.30 -4.22 2.67
CA CYS A 231 -6.04 -2.99 2.88
C CYS A 231 -7.28 -3.30 3.72
N VAL A 232 -7.50 -2.51 4.77
CA VAL A 232 -8.61 -2.63 5.69
C VAL A 232 -9.46 -1.37 5.62
N LEU A 233 -10.76 -1.53 5.45
CA LEU A 233 -11.70 -0.43 5.55
C LEU A 233 -11.92 -0.10 7.03
N VAL A 234 -11.60 1.12 7.43
CA VAL A 234 -11.73 1.62 8.79
C VAL A 234 -12.55 2.90 8.76
N ARG A 235 -13.52 3.03 9.67
CA ARG A 235 -14.30 4.25 9.87
C ARG A 235 -14.04 4.80 11.27
N VAL A 236 -13.61 6.06 11.33
CA VAL A 236 -13.30 6.76 12.58
C VAL A 236 -14.36 7.81 12.85
N GLY A 237 -15.13 7.63 13.92
CA GLY A 237 -16.27 8.50 14.24
C GLY A 237 -17.34 8.48 13.13
N ASP A 238 -18.00 9.61 12.90
CA ASP A 238 -19.10 9.71 11.94
C ASP A 238 -18.65 10.00 10.49
N THR A 239 -17.36 9.82 10.17
CA THR A 239 -16.84 10.12 8.83
C THR A 239 -17.36 9.13 7.80
N LYS A 240 -17.89 9.63 6.68
CA LYS A 240 -18.32 8.84 5.51
C LYS A 240 -17.69 9.36 4.23
N GLU A 241 -16.35 9.45 4.23
CA GLU A 241 -15.60 9.92 3.07
C GLU A 241 -15.68 8.90 1.92
N ARG A 242 -15.44 7.62 2.23
CA ARG A 242 -15.67 6.53 1.27
C ARG A 242 -17.11 6.00 1.40
N PRO A 243 -17.85 5.83 0.28
CA PRO A 243 -19.17 5.22 0.29
C PRO A 243 -19.16 3.80 0.85
N ASP A 244 -20.27 3.40 1.46
CA ASP A 244 -20.45 2.04 1.96
C ASP A 244 -20.59 1.08 0.78
N GLN A 245 -19.84 -0.01 0.83
CA GLN A 245 -19.94 -1.08 -0.14
C GLN A 245 -20.81 -2.21 0.42
N GLU A 246 -21.73 -2.70 -0.41
CA GLU A 246 -22.60 -3.80 -0.01
C GLU A 246 -21.76 -5.03 0.37
N GLY A 247 -22.08 -5.62 1.53
CA GLY A 247 -21.36 -6.79 2.05
C GLY A 247 -20.00 -6.49 2.71
N VAL A 248 -19.58 -5.23 2.80
CA VAL A 248 -18.34 -4.81 3.46
C VAL A 248 -18.68 -3.97 4.68
N ILE A 249 -18.23 -4.42 5.86
CA ILE A 249 -18.43 -3.68 7.11
C ILE A 249 -17.09 -3.01 7.50
N PRO A 250 -17.03 -1.68 7.64
CA PRO A 250 -15.83 -1.01 8.11
C PRO A 250 -15.51 -1.42 9.55
N LEU A 251 -14.21 -1.46 9.90
CA LEU A 251 -13.82 -1.51 11.30
C LEU A 251 -14.14 -0.17 11.95
N GLU A 252 -14.88 -0.22 13.04
CA GLU A 252 -15.39 0.93 13.78
C GLU A 252 -15.09 0.77 15.26
N GLY A 253 -15.12 1.89 15.99
CA GLY A 253 -14.98 1.92 17.45
C GLY A 253 -13.85 2.82 17.92
N SER A 254 -13.44 2.63 19.16
CA SER A 254 -12.27 3.28 19.73
C SER A 254 -10.97 2.79 19.03
N PRO A 255 -9.84 3.49 19.19
CA PRO A 255 -8.55 2.98 18.73
C PRO A 255 -8.23 1.58 19.28
N GLU A 256 -8.71 1.25 20.49
CA GLU A 256 -8.56 -0.08 21.10
C GLU A 256 -9.40 -1.13 20.35
N ASP A 257 -10.64 -0.80 19.99
CA ASP A 257 -11.53 -1.69 19.21
C ASP A 257 -10.95 -1.94 17.80
N ILE A 258 -10.47 -0.88 17.14
CA ILE A 258 -9.84 -0.96 15.81
C ILE A 258 -8.54 -1.77 15.89
N GLY A 259 -7.73 -1.57 16.93
CA GLY A 259 -6.48 -2.30 17.15
C GLY A 259 -6.68 -3.77 17.50
N ALA A 260 -7.79 -4.12 18.15
CA ALA A 260 -8.16 -5.50 18.45
C ALA A 260 -8.67 -6.26 17.21
N GLY A 261 -9.11 -5.53 16.18
CA GLY A 261 -9.76 -6.09 14.99
C GLY A 261 -11.23 -6.44 15.24
N PRO A 262 -11.96 -6.90 14.21
CA PRO A 262 -13.38 -7.20 14.34
C PRO A 262 -13.60 -8.36 15.31
N PRO A 263 -14.66 -8.30 16.14
CA PRO A 263 -14.97 -9.38 17.08
C PRO A 263 -15.20 -10.68 16.31
N ARG A 264 -14.46 -11.74 16.68
CA ARG A 264 -14.68 -13.09 16.14
C ARG A 264 -16.13 -13.48 16.38
N HIS A 265 -16.95 -13.51 15.33
CA HIS A 265 -18.34 -13.92 15.47
C HIS A 265 -18.40 -15.44 15.65
N GLY A 266 -18.24 -15.88 16.90
CA GLY A 266 -18.74 -17.17 17.35
C GLY A 266 -20.25 -17.20 17.16
N ARG A 267 -20.76 -18.21 16.46
CA ARG A 267 -22.20 -18.49 16.40
C ARG A 267 -22.71 -18.69 17.84
N GLY A 268 -23.43 -17.72 18.39
CA GLY A 268 -24.06 -17.91 19.70
C GLY A 268 -24.66 -16.66 20.34
N GLY A 269 -25.98 -16.53 20.24
CA GLY A 269 -26.82 -16.04 21.33
C GLY A 269 -26.89 -14.53 21.57
N ARG A 270 -28.02 -13.93 21.18
CA ARG A 270 -28.48 -12.64 21.70
C ARG A 270 -28.46 -12.63 23.23
N ARG A 271 -27.87 -11.60 23.85
CA ARG A 271 -28.30 -11.10 25.16
C ARG A 271 -28.31 -9.56 25.15
N ARG A 272 -29.46 -9.01 25.57
CA ARG A 272 -29.71 -7.60 25.88
C ARG A 272 -29.35 -7.32 27.35
N ALA A 273 -28.87 -6.10 27.65
CA ALA A 273 -29.21 -5.19 28.78
C ALA A 273 -28.03 -4.21 28.98
N ASP A 274 -28.14 -2.91 28.65
CA ASP A 274 -28.72 -1.76 29.40
C ASP A 274 -27.68 -1.03 30.32
N PRO A 275 -27.64 0.32 30.38
CA PRO A 275 -26.44 1.11 30.69
C PRO A 275 -26.41 1.73 32.10
N ARG A 276 -25.20 2.09 32.58
CA ARG A 276 -24.88 3.44 33.12
C ARG A 276 -23.42 3.55 33.62
N PRO A 277 -22.86 4.78 33.71
CA PRO A 277 -21.41 5.05 33.66
C PRO A 277 -20.80 5.48 35.00
N ARG A 278 -19.46 5.42 35.13
CA ARG A 278 -18.68 6.23 36.09
C ARG A 278 -17.28 6.63 35.57
N SER A 279 -17.04 7.94 35.67
CA SER A 279 -15.83 8.78 35.75
C SER A 279 -14.63 8.21 36.55
N HIS A 280 -13.34 8.57 36.40
CA HIS A 280 -12.67 9.86 36.11
C HIS A 280 -11.15 9.71 35.79
N HIS A 281 -10.61 10.70 35.04
CA HIS A 281 -9.29 11.37 35.10
C HIS A 281 -8.00 10.74 34.53
N GLY A 282 -7.38 11.48 33.59
CA GLY A 282 -5.98 11.36 33.16
C GLY A 282 -5.76 11.95 31.75
N SER A 283 -5.24 13.17 31.67
CA SER A 283 -5.13 14.04 30.49
C SER A 283 -4.08 13.65 29.44
N ILE A 284 -4.46 13.66 28.15
CA ILE A 284 -3.66 14.11 26.99
C ILE A 284 -4.67 14.75 26.01
N ASP A 285 -4.41 15.97 25.54
CA ASP A 285 -5.22 16.67 24.52
C ASP A 285 -4.66 16.40 23.12
N PRO A 286 -5.34 15.60 22.26
CA PRO A 286 -4.94 15.32 20.89
C PRO A 286 -5.86 16.04 19.88
N SER A 287 -6.45 17.19 20.24
CA SER A 287 -7.49 17.89 19.45
C SER A 287 -7.13 18.33 18.02
N ALA A 288 -5.95 17.98 17.51
CA ALA A 288 -5.59 18.12 16.10
C ALA A 288 -6.09 16.99 15.17
N TRP A 289 -6.61 15.86 15.70
CA TRP A 289 -7.05 14.70 14.88
C TRP A 289 -8.54 14.72 14.53
N ARG A 290 -9.18 15.90 14.53
CA ARG A 290 -10.52 16.02 13.98
C ARG A 290 -10.41 16.01 12.46
N HIS A 291 -10.85 14.88 11.91
CA HIS A 291 -11.13 14.59 10.51
C HIS A 291 -9.97 13.94 9.72
N ARG A 292 -10.32 12.83 9.05
CA ARG A 292 -9.82 12.38 7.72
C ARG A 292 -8.65 11.38 7.70
N ALA A 293 -8.99 10.08 7.66
CA ALA A 293 -8.27 9.06 6.91
C ALA A 293 -9.17 7.81 6.76
N THR A 294 -9.27 7.21 5.56
CA THR A 294 -10.11 6.01 5.33
C THR A 294 -9.39 4.99 4.44
N ALA A 295 -8.33 4.39 4.96
CA ALA A 295 -7.91 3.00 4.73
C ALA A 295 -6.61 2.73 5.49
N ALA A 296 -6.59 1.67 6.29
CA ALA A 296 -5.38 1.20 6.98
C ALA A 296 -4.76 0.05 6.18
N HIS A 297 -3.45 0.09 5.97
CA HIS A 297 -2.70 -0.92 5.24
C HIS A 297 -1.83 -1.71 6.22
N ILE A 298 -2.06 -3.01 6.37
CA ILE A 298 -1.38 -3.81 7.39
C ILE A 298 -0.39 -4.76 6.72
N THR A 299 0.92 -4.69 7.04
CA THR A 299 1.93 -5.62 6.50
C THR A 299 2.70 -6.40 7.58
N ARG A 300 3.13 -7.63 7.27
CA ARG A 300 3.96 -8.48 8.17
C ARG A 300 5.42 -8.62 7.70
N GLY A 301 6.39 -8.08 8.43
CA GLY A 301 7.82 -8.14 8.06
C GLY A 301 8.62 -9.32 8.64
N ARG A 302 9.73 -9.70 7.97
CA ARG A 302 10.81 -10.58 8.50
C ARG A 302 11.98 -9.74 9.04
N SER A 303 12.57 -10.10 10.18
CA SER A 303 13.84 -9.51 10.67
C SER A 303 14.84 -10.58 11.15
N ARG A 304 16.13 -10.31 10.88
CA ARG A 304 17.30 -11.00 11.44
C ARG A 304 17.87 -10.17 12.60
N CYS A 305 18.38 -10.90 13.58
CA CYS A 305 18.84 -10.47 14.90
C CYS A 305 20.16 -9.70 14.89
N GLY A 306 20.32 -8.80 15.86
CA GLY A 306 21.59 -8.61 16.56
C GLY A 306 21.95 -7.16 16.87
N ILE A 307 21.62 -6.69 18.07
CA ILE A 307 22.56 -5.94 18.93
C ILE A 307 22.25 -6.34 20.37
N ARG A 308 23.23 -6.99 20.99
CA ARG A 308 23.29 -7.29 22.42
C ARG A 308 23.51 -5.98 23.18
N SER A 309 22.86 -5.89 24.33
CA SER A 309 23.16 -4.94 25.38
C SER A 309 24.67 -4.85 25.68
N ARG A 310 25.22 -3.64 25.60
CA ARG A 310 26.40 -3.23 26.38
C ARG A 310 26.11 -1.86 26.98
N TRP A 311 25.51 -1.89 28.17
CA TRP A 311 25.78 -0.87 29.16
C TRP A 311 27.13 -1.21 29.79
N SER A 312 28.18 -0.49 29.41
CA SER A 312 29.42 -0.41 30.17
C SER A 312 30.19 0.85 29.76
N GLY A 313 30.12 1.86 30.62
CA GLY A 313 31.15 2.87 30.90
C GLY A 313 31.70 3.71 29.75
N ALA A 314 31.38 5.01 29.74
CA ALA A 314 32.37 6.10 29.84
C ALA A 314 31.76 7.42 29.35
N ASP A 315 31.49 8.31 30.28
CA ASP A 315 31.39 9.76 30.12
C ASP A 315 31.54 10.31 31.56
N ARG A 316 32.42 11.24 31.94
CA ARG A 316 32.96 12.46 31.33
C ARG A 316 34.35 12.72 31.97
N GLY A 317 35.35 13.27 31.28
CA GLY A 317 35.44 14.71 30.99
C GLY A 317 35.79 15.48 32.28
N ARG A 318 37.07 15.63 32.62
CA ARG A 318 37.85 16.88 32.46
C ARG A 318 37.09 18.13 32.93
N GLU A 319 37.36 18.52 34.17
CA GLU A 319 37.40 19.93 34.61
C GLU A 319 38.72 20.12 35.38
N GLY A 320 39.56 21.05 34.92
CA GLY A 320 40.50 21.76 35.81
C GLY A 320 39.89 23.12 36.19
N PRO A 321 40.61 24.06 36.82
CA PRO A 321 41.97 23.99 37.38
C PRO A 321 42.04 24.46 38.85
N ARG A 322 43.06 24.00 39.58
CA ARG A 322 43.94 24.76 40.51
C ARG A 322 44.86 23.79 41.26
#